data_AF-A0A840GIR3-F1
#
_entry.id   AF-A0A840GIR3-F1
#
_cell.length_a   1.000
_cell.length_b   1.000
_cell.length_c   1.000
_cell.angle_alpha   90.00
_cell.angle_beta   90.00
_cell.angle_gamma   90.00
#
_symmetry.space_group_name_H-M   'P 1'
#
loop_
_entity.id
_entity.type
_entity.pdbx_description
1 polymer ?
#
loop_
_entity_poly.entity_id
_entity_poly.type
_entity_poly.pdbx_seq_one_letter_code
_entity_poly.pdbx_strand_id
1 'polypeptide(L)' 'MPLIPETITWHTGPDDLPDADETVLTANDDPGDVWPGYFDGEQWRNADGFPIDPPKAWSAMPSGPGARQ' A
#
# COMPACT_ATOMS: atom_id res chain seq x y z
N MET A 1 -24.94 6.99 12.04
CA MET A 1 -23.81 7.69 11.40
C MET A 1 -23.78 7.31 9.94
N PRO A 2 -23.55 8.24 8.99
CA PRO A 2 -23.42 7.90 7.59
C PRO A 2 -22.19 7.02 7.37
N LEU A 3 -22.29 6.05 6.45
CA LEU A 3 -21.19 5.23 5.99
C LEU A 3 -20.64 5.82 4.68
N ILE A 4 -19.32 5.87 4.55
CA ILE A 4 -18.64 6.33 3.33
C ILE A 4 -17.75 5.17 2.87
N PRO A 5 -18.13 4.43 1.82
CA PRO A 5 -17.31 3.33 1.29
C PRO A 5 -16.19 3.87 0.38
N GLU A 6 -15.08 3.14 0.32
CA GLU A 6 -14.00 3.35 -0.64
C GLU A 6 -13.69 2.01 -1.32
N THR A 7 -13.35 2.05 -2.61
CA THR A 7 -12.91 0.85 -3.34
C THR A 7 -11.39 0.83 -3.37
N ILE A 8 -10.80 -0.28 -2.94
CA ILE A 8 -9.35 -0.49 -2.96
C ILE A 8 -8.99 -1.36 -4.16
N THR A 9 -8.08 -0.86 -5.00
CA THR A 9 -7.51 -1.61 -6.13
C THR A 9 -6.13 -2.12 -5.75
N TRP A 10 -5.92 -3.43 -5.85
CA TRP A 10 -4.64 -4.06 -5.58
C TRP A 10 -3.86 -4.28 -6.87
N HIS A 11 -2.62 -3.83 -6.87
CA HIS A 11 -1.64 -3.99 -7.93
C HIS A 11 -0.79 -5.23 -7.65
N THR A 12 -0.76 -6.16 -8.60
CA THR A 12 -0.02 -7.42 -8.49
C THR A 12 0.94 -7.53 -9.67
N GLY A 13 2.21 -7.20 -9.45
CA GLY A 13 3.23 -7.28 -10.48
C GLY A 13 4.52 -6.56 -10.09
N PRO A 14 5.69 -7.07 -10.46
CA PRO A 14 6.97 -6.45 -10.11
C PRO A 14 7.24 -5.14 -10.88
N ASP A 15 6.57 -4.94 -12.02
CA ASP A 15 6.75 -3.75 -12.89
C ASP A 15 5.73 -2.64 -12.60
N ASP A 16 4.73 -2.92 -11.78
CA ASP A 16 3.68 -1.98 -11.39
C ASP A 16 3.98 -1.52 -9.97
N LEU A 17 4.96 -0.61 -9.83
CA LEU A 17 5.41 -0.07 -8.55
C LEU A 17 4.72 1.28 -8.29
N PRO A 18 4.49 1.64 -7.01
CA PRO A 18 4.00 2.98 -6.68
C PRO A 18 5.06 4.04 -6.98
N ASP A 19 4.66 5.31 -6.91
CA ASP A 19 5.63 6.40 -6.97
C ASP A 19 6.64 6.28 -5.82
N ALA A 20 7.88 6.71 -6.07
CA ALA A 20 8.93 6.64 -5.05
C ALA A 20 8.53 7.46 -3.80
N ASP A 21 8.74 6.86 -2.63
CA ASP A 21 8.35 7.38 -1.32
C ASP A 21 6.83 7.54 -1.09
N GLU A 22 5.97 7.05 -1.99
CA GLU A 22 4.54 6.98 -1.75
C GLU A 22 4.22 5.91 -0.69
N THR A 23 3.55 6.33 0.38
CA THR A 23 3.03 5.39 1.38
C THR A 23 1.80 4.66 0.84
N VAL A 24 1.89 3.33 0.77
CA VAL A 24 0.88 2.42 0.26
C VAL A 24 0.54 1.36 1.30
N LEU A 25 -0.59 0.67 1.10
CA LEU A 25 -0.84 -0.61 1.78
C LEU A 25 -0.09 -1.72 1.03
N THR A 26 0.61 -2.56 1.78
CA THR A 26 1.32 -3.74 1.27
C THR A 26 0.63 -5.00 1.78
N ALA A 27 0.61 -6.06 0.98
CA ALA A 27 0.08 -7.37 1.36
C ALA A 27 1.13 -8.45 1.09
N ASN A 28 1.52 -9.17 2.13
CA ASN A 28 2.51 -10.25 2.08
C ASN A 28 1.85 -11.63 1.91
N ASP A 29 2.65 -12.69 1.94
CA ASP A 29 2.15 -14.06 1.81
C ASP A 29 1.36 -14.55 3.04
N ASP A 30 1.49 -13.89 4.20
CA ASP A 30 0.67 -14.21 5.36
C ASP A 30 -0.76 -13.64 5.17
N PRO A 31 -1.80 -14.50 5.11
CA PRO A 31 -3.16 -14.04 4.85
C PRO A 31 -3.65 -13.03 5.90
N GLY A 32 -3.97 -11.82 5.45
CA GLY A 32 -4.49 -10.75 6.30
C GLY A 32 -3.40 -9.84 6.88
N ASP A 33 -2.12 -10.09 6.60
CA ASP A 33 -1.03 -9.18 6.91
C ASP A 33 -0.98 -8.05 5.88
N VAL A 34 -1.84 -7.05 6.11
CA VAL A 34 -1.87 -5.79 5.35
C VAL A 34 -1.31 -4.68 6.21
N TRP A 35 -0.20 -4.08 5.78
CA TRP A 35 0.51 -3.06 6.55
C TRP A 35 1.04 -1.92 5.67
N PRO A 36 1.16 -0.69 6.19
CA PRO A 36 1.75 0.39 5.42
C PRO A 36 3.23 0.15 5.10
N GLY A 37 3.62 0.53 3.89
CA GLY A 37 4.99 0.47 3.38
C GLY A 37 5.16 1.42 2.19
N TYR A 38 6.35 1.44 1.61
CA TYR A 38 6.67 2.25 0.43
C TYR A 38 7.84 1.66 -0.35
N PHE A 39 7.96 2.05 -1.62
CA PHE A 39 9.14 1.78 -2.45
C PHE A 39 10.00 3.05 -2.48
N ASP A 40 11.28 2.95 -2.11
CA ASP A 40 12.17 4.12 -2.02
C ASP A 40 12.88 4.46 -3.35
N GLY A 41 12.49 3.81 -4.45
CA GLY A 41 13.16 3.89 -5.75
C GLY A 41 14.17 2.78 -6.00
N GLU A 42 14.62 2.07 -4.96
CA GLU A 42 15.57 0.95 -5.05
C GLU A 42 15.01 -0.34 -4.41
N GLN A 43 14.33 -0.24 -3.27
CA GLN A 43 13.82 -1.37 -2.50
C GLN A 43 12.55 -1.04 -1.70
N TRP A 44 11.84 -2.09 -1.28
CA TRP A 44 10.68 -1.96 -0.41
C TRP A 44 11.08 -1.72 1.05
N ARG A 45 10.29 -0.89 1.72
CA ARG A 45 10.41 -0.58 3.15
C ARG A 45 9.06 -0.63 3.84
N ASN A 46 9.06 -1.03 5.10
CA ASN A 46 7.87 -0.92 5.95
C ASN A 46 7.66 0.54 6.41
N ALA A 47 6.55 0.80 7.10
CA ALA A 47 6.21 2.12 7.65
C ALA A 47 7.28 2.75 8.56
N ASP A 48 8.15 1.93 9.17
CA ASP A 48 9.25 2.37 10.04
C ASP A 48 10.57 2.62 9.28
N GLY A 49 10.58 2.39 7.96
CA GLY A 49 11.75 2.57 7.09
C GLY A 49 12.72 1.38 7.05
N PHE A 50 12.37 0.25 7.69
CA PHE A 50 13.17 -0.97 7.61
C PHE A 50 12.96 -1.66 6.26
N PRO A 51 14.05 -2.18 5.63
CA PRO A 51 13.96 -3.04 4.46
C PRO A 51 13.01 -4.22 4.67
N ILE A 52 12.17 -4.50 3.67
CA ILE A 52 11.33 -5.70 3.62
C ILE A 52 11.47 -6.37 2.25
N ASP A 53 11.08 -7.64 2.19
CA ASP A 53 10.90 -8.31 0.90
C ASP A 53 9.78 -7.62 0.09
N PRO A 54 9.84 -7.65 -1.26
CA PRO A 54 8.78 -7.10 -2.08
C PRO A 54 7.42 -7.72 -1.73
N PRO A 55 6.37 -6.92 -1.52
CA PRO A 55 5.05 -7.44 -1.22
C PRO A 55 4.46 -8.11 -2.45
N LYS A 56 3.54 -9.05 -2.21
CA LYS A 56 2.81 -9.75 -3.26
C LYS A 56 1.84 -8.85 -4.02
N ALA A 57 1.27 -7.89 -3.28
CA ALA A 57 0.42 -6.86 -3.81
C ALA A 57 0.57 -5.57 -3.02
N TRP A 58 0.28 -4.44 -3.65
CA TRP A 58 0.12 -3.17 -2.96
C TRP A 58 -1.13 -2.44 -3.43
N SER A 59 -1.58 -1.45 -2.67
CA SER A 59 -2.65 -0.54 -3.08
C SER A 59 -2.40 0.84 -2.49
N ALA A 60 -2.85 1.89 -3.19
CA ALA A 60 -2.85 3.23 -2.61
C ALA A 60 -3.60 3.26 -1.27
N MET A 61 -3.17 4.11 -0.35
CA MET A 61 -3.88 4.32 0.91
C MET A 61 -5.31 4.83 0.64
N PRO A 62 -6.33 4.34 1.39
CA PRO A 62 -7.65 4.95 1.36
C PRO A 62 -7.54 6.45 1.68
N SER A 63 -8.29 7.26 0.94
CA SER A 63 -8.28 8.72 1.12
C SER A 63 -9.05 9.13 2.38
N GLY A 64 -9.90 8.26 2.90
CA GLY A 64 -10.65 8.45 4.13
C GLY A 64 -11.89 9.33 3.96
N PRO A 65 -12.70 9.47 5.03
CA PRO A 65 -14.01 10.09 4.97
C PRO A 65 -13.99 11.61 4.76
N GLY A 66 -12.83 12.26 4.87
CA GLY A 66 -12.64 13.70 4.63
C GLY A 66 -12.23 14.05 3.20
N ALA A 67 -11.94 13.03 2.38
CA ALA A 67 -11.57 13.24 0.99
C ALA A 67 -12.75 13.76 0.18
N ARG A 68 -12.46 14.66 -0.76
CA ARG A 68 -13.46 15.15 -1.70
C ARG A 68 -13.68 14.05 -2.74
N GLN A 69 -14.77 13.30 -2.59
CA GLN A 69 -15.15 12.22 -3.51
C GLN A 69 -15.70 12.77 -4.83
#